data_AF-A0A2S9GLR8-F1
#
_entry.id   AF-A0A2S9GLR8-F1
#
_cell.length_a   1.000
_cell.length_b   1.000
_cell.length_c   1.000
_cell.angle_alpha   90.00
_cell.angle_beta   90.00
_cell.angle_gamma   90.00
#
_symmetry.space_group_name_H-M   'P 1'
#
loop_
_entity.id
_entity.type
_entity.pdbx_description
1 polymer ?
#
loop_
_entity_poly.entity_id
_entity_poly.type
_entity_poly.pdbx_seq_one_letter_code
_entity_poly.pdbx_strand_id
1 'polypeptide(L)'
;DVISNLMCTTAPMGGWKTSGMGARFGGAEGLRKFCRQEAVVAPRTKVGAGGNYYNNSPKALKRMNTLMTKLALIGPRRLSK
;
A
#
# COMPACT_ATOMS: atom_id res chain seq x y z
N ASP A 1 -13.62 -19.13 -25.79
CA ASP A 1 -13.03 -19.18 -24.43
C ASP A 1 -11.55 -18.77 -24.37
N VAL A 2 -10.61 -19.49 -24.98
CA VAL A 2 -9.17 -19.14 -24.90
C VAL A 2 -8.84 -17.80 -25.58
N ILE A 3 -9.35 -17.59 -26.81
CA ILE A 3 -9.17 -16.33 -27.56
C ILE A 3 -9.81 -15.15 -26.81
N SER A 4 -10.99 -15.36 -26.21
CA SER A 4 -11.73 -14.33 -25.46
C SER A 4 -10.97 -13.88 -24.21
N ASN A 5 -10.34 -14.81 -23.48
CA ASN A 5 -9.53 -14.50 -22.31
C ASN A 5 -8.21 -13.80 -22.67
N LEU A 6 -7.61 -14.12 -23.82
CA LEU A 6 -6.39 -13.47 -24.29
C LEU A 6 -6.60 -11.97 -24.55
N MET A 7 -7.79 -11.58 -25.04
CA MET A 7 -8.13 -10.19 -25.31
C MET A 7 -8.54 -9.41 -24.04
N CYS A 8 -8.68 -10.09 -22.90
CA CYS A 8 -9.04 -9.45 -21.63
C CYS A 8 -7.80 -8.86 -20.94
N THR A 9 -7.33 -7.71 -21.45
CA THR A 9 -6.12 -7.01 -20.94
C THR A 9 -6.25 -6.54 -19.48
N THR A 10 -7.47 -6.44 -18.97
CA THR A 10 -7.78 -6.09 -17.57
C THR A 10 -7.69 -7.28 -16.64
N ALA A 11 -7.80 -8.51 -17.13
CA ALA A 11 -7.68 -9.70 -16.30
C ALA A 11 -6.20 -10.04 -16.05
N PRO A 12 -5.82 -10.41 -14.82
CA PRO A 12 -4.45 -10.79 -14.51
C PRO A 12 -4.12 -12.14 -15.15
N MET A 13 -3.26 -12.12 -16.17
CA MET A 13 -2.68 -13.34 -16.73
C MET A 13 -1.38 -13.67 -15.98
N GLY A 14 -1.53 -14.35 -14.84
CA GLY A 14 -0.43 -14.77 -13.97
C GLY A 14 -0.39 -16.29 -13.80
N GLY A 15 0.81 -16.81 -13.59
CA GLY A 15 1.04 -18.19 -13.18
C GLY A 15 1.36 -18.31 -11.68
N TRP A 16 1.41 -19.54 -11.20
CA TRP A 16 1.88 -19.90 -9.86
C TRP A 16 2.80 -21.14 -9.90
N LYS A 17 3.81 -21.17 -9.02
CA LYS A 17 4.81 -22.26 -8.91
C LYS A 17 5.47 -22.59 -10.26
N THR A 18 5.20 -23.79 -10.79
CA THR A 18 5.80 -24.34 -12.01
C THR A 18 5.25 -23.70 -13.28
N SER A 19 4.09 -23.02 -13.21
CA SER A 19 3.49 -22.30 -14.35
C SER A 19 4.07 -20.89 -14.55
N GLY A 20 5.07 -20.49 -13.74
CA GLY A 20 5.69 -19.17 -13.75
C GLY A 20 5.13 -18.25 -12.66
N MET A 21 5.77 -17.10 -12.43
CA MET A 21 5.36 -16.11 -11.43
C MET A 21 5.20 -14.71 -12.03
N GLY A 22 4.29 -13.93 -11.42
CA GLY A 22 3.91 -12.59 -11.85
C GLY A 22 2.93 -12.59 -13.02
N ALA A 23 2.31 -11.45 -13.31
CA ALA A 23 1.29 -11.31 -14.34
C ALA A 23 1.78 -10.43 -15.51
N ARG A 24 1.30 -10.69 -16.74
CA ARG A 24 1.59 -9.84 -17.92
C ARG A 24 0.45 -8.88 -18.26
N PHE A 25 -0.79 -9.27 -17.99
CA PHE A 25 -1.99 -8.43 -18.06
C PHE A 25 -2.56 -8.21 -16.65
N GLY A 26 -3.61 -7.41 -16.52
CA GLY A 26 -4.11 -6.95 -15.21
C GLY A 26 -4.09 -5.42 -15.06
N GLY A 27 -4.19 -4.69 -16.18
CA GLY A 27 -4.14 -3.24 -16.18
C GLY A 27 -2.80 -2.69 -15.66
N ALA A 28 -2.86 -1.85 -14.63
CA ALA A 28 -1.69 -1.17 -14.07
C ALA A 28 -0.63 -2.15 -13.52
N GLU A 29 -1.04 -3.31 -12.98
CA GLU A 29 -0.12 -4.31 -12.45
C GLU A 29 0.72 -4.98 -13.55
N GLY A 30 0.14 -5.17 -14.75
CA GLY A 30 0.87 -5.70 -15.90
C GLY A 30 1.96 -4.75 -16.41
N LEU A 31 1.68 -3.44 -16.36
CA LEU A 31 2.63 -2.38 -16.73
C LEU A 31 3.74 -2.22 -15.69
N ARG A 32 3.36 -2.21 -14.41
CA ARG A 32 4.26 -2.13 -13.25
C ARG A 32 5.28 -3.26 -13.17
N LYS A 33 5.04 -4.41 -13.78
CA LYS A 33 6.03 -5.49 -13.89
C LYS A 33 7.30 -5.07 -14.65
N PHE A 34 7.16 -4.16 -15.61
CA PHE A 34 8.26 -3.69 -16.45
C PHE A 34 8.80 -2.33 -16.01
N CYS A 35 8.16 -1.70 -15.03
CA CYS A 35 8.55 -0.39 -14.51
C CYS A 35 9.09 -0.51 -13.09
N ARG A 36 10.03 0.38 -12.71
CA ARG A 36 10.44 0.53 -11.32
C ARG A 36 9.41 1.39 -10.59
N GLN A 37 8.68 0.80 -9.65
CA GLN A 37 7.78 1.56 -8.79
C GLN A 37 8.59 2.33 -7.75
N GLU A 38 8.49 3.66 -7.75
CA GLU A 38 9.13 4.52 -6.76
C GLU A 38 8.07 5.23 -5.90
N ALA A 39 8.25 5.19 -4.58
CA ALA A 39 7.40 5.91 -3.65
C ALA A 39 8.02 7.28 -3.34
N VAL A 40 7.50 8.33 -3.98
CA VAL A 40 7.87 9.71 -3.67
C VAL A 40 6.96 10.23 -2.57
N VAL A 41 7.52 10.49 -1.39
CA VAL A 41 6.78 11.00 -0.22
C VAL A 41 7.23 12.41 0.11
N ALA A 42 6.27 13.32 0.30
CA ALA A 42 6.51 14.66 0.79
C ALA A 42 5.84 14.85 2.17
N PRO A 43 6.49 15.52 3.13
CA PRO A 43 5.91 15.73 4.45
C PRO A 43 4.72 16.69 4.36
N ARG A 44 3.53 16.22 4.75
CA ARG A 44 2.32 17.06 4.81
C ARG A 44 2.35 18.06 5.98
N THR A 45 3.16 17.78 7.00
CA THR A 45 3.25 18.59 8.21
C THR A 45 4.71 18.90 8.53
N LYS A 46 4.99 20.07 9.12
CA LYS A 46 6.34 20.48 9.57
C LYS A 46 6.82 19.75 10.83
N VAL A 47 6.15 18.68 11.25
CA VAL A 47 6.43 17.95 12.49
C VAL A 47 7.62 16.99 12.26
N GLY A 48 8.79 17.55 11.96
CA GLY A 48 10.05 16.89 11.52
C GLY A 48 10.16 15.37 11.75
N ALA A 49 10.98 14.95 12.71
CA ALA A 49 11.16 13.53 13.01
C ALA A 49 9.99 12.94 13.84
N GLY A 50 8.88 13.67 13.99
CA GLY A 50 7.77 13.30 14.87
C GLY A 50 8.18 13.10 16.33
N GLY A 51 7.22 12.70 17.16
CA GLY A 51 7.47 12.36 18.57
C GLY A 51 8.14 11.01 18.80
N ASN A 52 8.45 10.25 17.73
CA ASN A 52 8.86 8.84 17.81
C ASN A 52 10.33 8.59 17.42
N TYR A 53 10.98 9.48 16.66
CA TYR A 53 12.27 9.18 16.05
C TYR A 53 13.48 9.45 16.96
N TYR A 54 13.38 10.43 17.87
CA TYR A 54 14.47 10.76 18.82
C TYR A 54 14.09 10.59 20.30
N ASN A 55 12.83 10.24 20.60
CA ASN A 55 12.35 10.16 21.98
C ASN A 55 12.09 8.71 22.38
N ASN A 56 12.98 8.14 23.19
CA ASN A 56 12.92 6.76 23.67
C ASN A 56 12.37 6.64 25.11
N SER A 57 11.85 7.73 25.71
CA SER A 57 11.26 7.66 27.04
C SER A 57 9.92 6.91 27.02
N PRO A 58 9.65 6.01 27.99
CA PRO A 58 8.36 5.31 28.10
C PRO A 58 7.15 6.25 28.16
N LYS A 59 7.32 7.44 28.76
CA LYS A 59 6.27 8.46 28.82
C LYS A 59 5.96 9.05 27.45
N ALA A 60 6.98 9.25 26.61
CA ALA A 60 6.82 9.78 25.26
C ALA A 60 6.14 8.77 24.34
N LEU A 61 6.55 7.49 24.41
CA LEU A 61 5.93 6.39 23.68
C LEU A 61 4.45 6.23 24.04
N LYS A 62 4.09 6.27 25.32
CA LYS A 62 2.69 6.20 25.77
C LYS A 62 1.84 7.34 25.19
N ARG A 63 2.38 8.57 25.16
CA ARG A 63 1.70 9.73 24.55
C ARG A 63 1.50 9.55 23.04
N MET A 64 2.52 9.09 22.33
CA MET A 64 2.43 8.83 20.88
C MET A 64 1.46 7.71 20.55
N ASN A 65 1.50 6.59 21.27
CA ASN A 65 0.54 5.51 21.08
C ASN A 65 -0.90 5.97 21.32
N THR A 66 -1.14 6.74 22.38
CA THR A 66 -2.48 7.30 22.66
C THR A 66 -2.96 8.22 21.53
N LEU A 67 -2.08 9.07 20.99
CA LEU A 67 -2.38 9.95 19.87
C LEU A 67 -2.69 9.15 18.60
N MET A 68 -1.84 8.20 18.23
CA MET A 68 -2.01 7.37 17.02
C MET A 68 -3.30 6.55 17.09
N THR A 69 -3.61 5.94 18.24
CA THR A 69 -4.87 5.21 18.44
C THR A 69 -6.07 6.13 18.31
N LYS A 70 -6.05 7.32 18.90
CA LYS A 70 -7.15 8.28 18.76
C LYS A 70 -7.34 8.71 17.30
N LEU A 71 -6.25 9.01 16.57
CA LEU A 71 -6.32 9.36 15.15
C LEU A 71 -6.85 8.21 14.28
N ALA A 72 -6.43 6.98 14.53
CA ALA A 72 -6.95 5.80 13.83
C ALA A 72 -8.46 5.61 14.06
N LEU A 73 -8.94 5.92 15.27
CA LEU A 73 -10.36 5.82 15.64
C LEU A 73 -11.21 7.03 15.18
N ILE A 74 -10.59 8.13 14.77
CA ILE A 74 -11.27 9.35 14.26
C ILE A 74 -11.76 9.16 12.81
N GLY A 75 -11.30 8.12 12.09
CA GLY A 75 -11.76 7.83 10.73
C GLY A 75 -13.27 7.51 10.65
N PRO A 76 -13.96 7.88 9.55
CA PRO A 76 -15.37 7.59 9.39
C PRO A 76 -15.60 6.07 9.29
N ARG A 77 -16.46 5.52 10.16
CA ARG A 77 -16.97 4.12 10.10
C ARG A 77 -17.88 3.87 8.88
N ARG A 78 -17.56 4.39 7.69
CA ARG A 78 -18.38 4.24 6.47
C ARG A 78 -17.53 3.87 5.27
N LEU A 79 -16.91 2.71 5.29
CA LEU A 79 -16.50 1.98 4.08
C LEU A 79 -16.57 0.47 4.38
N SER A 80 -17.78 0.00 4.72
CA SER A 80 -18.17 -1.40 4.62
C SER A 80 -19.54 -1.46 3.97
N LYS A 81 -19.55 -1.46 2.64
CA LYS A 81 -20.64 -1.95 1.80
C LYS A 81 -20.00 -2.83 0.75
#